data_AF-Q6E8U6-F1
#
_entry.id   AF-Q6E8U6-F1
#
_cell.length_a   1.000
_cell.length_b   1.000
_cell.length_c   1.000
_cell.angle_alpha   90.00
_cell.angle_beta   90.00
_cell.angle_gamma   90.00
#
_symmetry.space_group_name_H-M   'P 1'
#
loop_
_entity.id
_entity.type
_entity.pdbx_description
1 polymer ?
#
loop_
_entity_poly.entity_id
_entity_poly.type
_entity_poly.pdbx_seq_one_letter_code
_entity_poly.pdbx_strand_id
1 'polypeptide(L)'
;MKKIMLVFITLILVSLPIAQQTEAKDASAFNKENSISSMAPPASPPASPKTPIEKKHADEIDKYIQGLDYNKNNVLVYHGDAVTNVPPRKGYKDGNEYIVVEKKKKSINQNNADIQVVNAISSLTYPGALVKANSELVENQPDVLPVKRDSLTLSIDLPGMTNQDNKIVVKNATKSNVNNAVNTLVERWNEKYAQAYPNVSAKIDYDDEMAYSESQLIAKFGTAFKAVNNSLNVNFGAISEGKMQEEVISFKQIYYNVNVNEPTRPSRFFGKAVTKEQLQALGVNAENPPAYISSVAYGRQVYLKLSTNSHSTKVKAAFDAAVSGKSVSGDVELTNIIKNSSFKAVIYGGSAKDEVQIIDGNLGDLRDILKKGATFNRETPGVPIAYTTNFLKDNELAVIKNNSEYIETTSKAYTDGKINIDHSGGYVAQFNISWDEINYDPEGNEIVQHKNWSENNKSKLAHFTSSIYLPGNARNINVYAKECTGLAWEWWRTVIDDRNLPLVKNRNISIWGTTLYPKYSNKVDNPIE
;
A
#
# COMPACT_ATOMS: atom_id res chain seq x y z
N MET A 1 -11.15 81.31 14.38
CA MET A 1 -12.18 80.33 13.95
C MET A 1 -11.44 79.21 13.23
N LYS A 2 -11.45 77.91 13.55
CA LYS A 2 -12.12 77.05 14.53
C LYS A 2 -11.06 76.06 15.07
N LYS A 3 -11.08 75.78 16.37
CA LYS A 3 -10.44 74.62 17.00
C LYS A 3 -11.30 73.37 16.72
N ILE A 4 -10.68 72.25 16.36
CA ILE A 4 -11.27 70.89 16.42
C ILE A 4 -10.11 70.03 16.95
N MET A 5 -9.92 69.93 18.26
CA MET A 5 -10.48 68.95 19.20
C MET A 5 -10.15 67.49 18.80
N LEU A 6 -9.03 67.03 19.35
CA LEU A 6 -8.57 65.65 19.35
C LEU A 6 -9.39 64.87 20.38
N VAL A 7 -10.13 63.84 19.97
CA VAL A 7 -10.83 62.92 20.86
C VAL A 7 -10.01 61.63 20.92
N PHE A 8 -9.39 61.37 22.08
CA PHE A 8 -8.84 60.07 22.42
C PHE A 8 -10.00 59.14 22.81
N ILE A 9 -10.29 58.15 21.97
CA ILE A 9 -11.16 57.02 22.32
C ILE A 9 -10.26 55.95 22.93
N THR A 10 -10.34 55.80 24.25
CA THR A 10 -9.76 54.69 25.00
C THR A 10 -10.64 53.45 24.76
N LEU A 11 -10.23 52.55 23.87
CA LEU A 11 -10.88 51.25 23.71
C LEU A 11 -10.28 50.28 24.73
N ILE A 12 -11.05 49.98 25.78
CA ILE A 12 -10.74 48.95 26.77
C ILE A 12 -10.86 47.58 26.06
N LEU A 13 -9.73 46.92 25.83
CA LEU A 13 -9.67 45.52 25.42
C LEU A 13 -10.07 44.64 26.61
N VAL A 14 -11.33 44.27 26.69
CA VAL A 14 -11.78 43.14 27.50
C VAL A 14 -11.41 41.86 26.75
N SER A 15 -10.38 41.17 27.21
CA SER A 15 -9.97 39.85 26.72
C SER A 15 -11.05 38.81 27.05
N LEU A 16 -11.86 38.45 26.05
CA LEU A 16 -12.65 37.21 26.07
C LEU A 16 -11.69 36.02 25.86
N PRO A 17 -11.80 34.93 26.62
CA PRO A 17 -10.97 33.76 26.37
C PRO A 17 -11.38 33.17 25.03
N ILE A 18 -10.43 33.18 24.09
CA ILE A 18 -10.49 32.42 22.85
C ILE A 18 -10.64 30.95 23.27
N ALA A 19 -11.78 30.35 22.93
CA ALA A 19 -11.96 28.91 23.04
C ALA A 19 -10.82 28.25 22.28
N GLN A 20 -9.96 27.52 22.99
CA GLN A 20 -8.94 26.66 22.40
C GLN A 20 -9.64 25.70 21.45
N GLN A 21 -9.50 25.98 20.16
CA GLN A 21 -9.69 25.00 19.11
C GLN A 21 -8.65 23.92 19.41
N THR A 22 -9.09 22.78 19.93
CA THR A 22 -8.22 21.62 20.15
C THR A 22 -7.65 21.22 18.81
N GLU A 23 -6.40 21.63 18.56
CA GLU A 23 -5.56 21.11 17.49
C GLU A 23 -5.62 19.58 17.60
N ALA A 24 -6.26 18.97 16.61
CA ALA A 24 -6.16 17.54 16.41
C ALA A 24 -4.67 17.26 16.21
N LYS A 25 -4.04 16.64 17.21
CA LYS A 25 -2.64 16.19 17.12
C LYS A 25 -2.45 15.50 15.78
N ASP A 26 -1.55 16.07 14.99
CA ASP A 26 -1.05 15.48 13.76
C ASP A 26 -0.81 13.99 13.98
N ALA A 27 -1.49 13.16 13.18
CA ALA A 27 -1.22 11.74 13.10
C ALA A 27 0.20 11.59 12.53
N SER A 28 1.17 11.53 13.45
CA SER A 28 2.57 11.29 13.16
C SER A 28 2.72 10.08 12.24
N ALA A 29 3.56 10.24 11.21
CA ALA A 29 3.96 9.20 10.26
C ALA A 29 4.02 7.81 10.92
N PHE A 30 3.26 6.86 10.39
CA PHE A 30 3.19 5.50 10.88
C PHE A 30 4.61 4.90 10.93
N ASN A 31 5.13 4.66 12.14
CA ASN A 31 6.43 4.02 12.32
C ASN A 31 6.34 2.55 11.87
N LYS A 32 7.16 2.16 10.89
CA LYS A 32 7.40 0.75 10.53
C LYS A 32 8.14 0.05 11.66
N GLU A 33 7.43 -0.59 12.58
CA GLU A 33 8.03 -1.56 13.52
C GLU A 33 7.87 -2.98 12.96
N ASN A 34 8.98 -3.61 12.56
CA ASN A 34 9.05 -4.95 11.94
C ASN A 34 8.81 -6.14 12.91
N SER A 35 8.05 -5.96 14.00
CA SER A 35 7.68 -7.07 14.88
C SER A 35 6.43 -6.72 15.69
N ILE A 36 5.42 -7.59 15.66
CA ILE A 36 4.19 -7.42 16.45
C ILE A 36 4.40 -7.65 17.96
N SER A 37 5.47 -8.36 18.38
CA SER A 37 5.69 -8.70 19.81
C SER A 37 6.75 -7.82 20.47
N SER A 38 6.39 -7.18 21.59
CA SER A 38 7.27 -6.33 22.41
C SER A 38 7.56 -6.89 23.81
N MET A 39 6.86 -7.94 24.23
CA MET A 39 7.00 -8.54 25.57
C MET A 39 7.90 -9.78 25.57
N ALA A 40 8.79 -9.84 26.55
CA ALA A 40 9.53 -11.05 26.86
C ALA A 40 8.59 -12.23 27.19
N PRO A 41 8.94 -13.46 26.80
CA PRO A 41 8.13 -14.63 27.09
C PRO A 41 8.00 -14.86 28.61
N PRO A 42 6.83 -15.29 29.12
CA PRO A 42 6.65 -15.59 30.53
C PRO A 42 7.43 -16.84 30.95
N ALA A 43 7.59 -17.03 32.26
CA ALA A 43 8.22 -18.23 32.79
C ALA A 43 7.36 -19.49 32.52
N SER A 44 8.04 -20.62 32.27
CA SER A 44 7.41 -21.93 32.12
C SER A 44 6.64 -22.35 33.39
N PRO A 45 5.47 -23.02 33.26
CA PRO A 45 4.79 -23.61 34.40
C PRO A 45 5.64 -24.70 35.09
N PRO A 46 5.35 -25.02 36.37
CA PRO A 46 5.97 -26.17 37.04
C PRO A 46 5.73 -27.46 36.24
N ALA A 47 6.70 -28.36 36.28
CA ALA A 47 6.62 -29.62 35.56
C ALA A 47 5.51 -30.52 36.14
N SER A 48 4.68 -31.07 35.27
CA SER A 48 3.66 -32.06 35.65
C SER A 48 4.33 -33.35 36.17
N PRO A 49 3.77 -34.02 37.19
CA PRO A 49 4.33 -35.26 37.71
C PRO A 49 4.28 -36.37 36.65
N LYS A 50 5.43 -37.04 36.44
CA LYS A 50 5.62 -38.12 35.46
C LYS A 50 6.17 -39.39 36.14
N THR A 51 5.60 -40.54 35.80
CA THR A 51 6.11 -41.88 36.13
C THR A 51 7.46 -42.14 35.44
N PRO A 52 8.21 -43.19 35.82
CA PRO A 52 9.50 -43.50 35.18
C PRO A 52 9.41 -43.68 33.66
N ILE A 53 8.35 -44.34 33.17
CA ILE A 53 8.14 -44.56 31.73
C ILE A 53 7.77 -43.26 31.00
N GLU A 54 6.91 -42.41 31.59
CA GLU A 54 6.55 -41.10 31.04
C GLU A 54 7.77 -40.15 30.99
N LYS A 55 8.71 -40.25 31.94
CA LYS A 55 9.98 -39.51 31.89
C LYS A 55 10.88 -39.99 30.75
N LYS A 56 10.93 -41.32 30.51
CA LYS A 56 11.67 -41.90 29.38
C LYS A 56 11.12 -41.42 28.04
N HIS A 57 9.79 -41.45 27.85
CA HIS A 57 9.17 -40.93 26.64
C HIS A 57 9.44 -39.44 26.41
N ALA A 58 9.45 -38.63 27.47
CA ALA A 58 9.80 -37.21 27.36
C ALA A 58 11.26 -37.01 26.89
N ASP A 59 12.20 -37.79 27.43
CA ASP A 59 13.61 -37.76 26.99
C ASP A 59 13.79 -38.23 25.53
N GLU A 60 13.05 -39.27 25.11
CA GLU A 60 13.03 -39.75 23.73
C GLU A 60 12.48 -38.69 22.76
N ILE A 61 11.44 -37.94 23.15
CA ILE A 61 10.89 -36.82 22.36
C ILE A 61 11.91 -35.69 22.24
N ASP A 62 12.58 -35.32 23.33
CA ASP A 62 13.58 -34.25 23.31
C ASP A 62 14.73 -34.58 22.35
N LYS A 63 15.30 -35.77 22.48
CA LYS A 63 16.38 -36.25 21.59
C LYS A 63 15.92 -36.32 20.14
N TYR A 64 14.69 -36.75 19.89
CA TYR A 64 14.14 -36.82 18.54
C TYR A 64 14.03 -35.44 17.90
N ILE A 65 13.40 -34.48 18.57
CA ILE A 65 13.19 -33.12 18.04
C ILE A 65 14.52 -32.38 17.91
N GLN A 66 15.43 -32.52 18.89
CA GLN A 66 16.77 -31.95 18.83
C GLN A 66 17.63 -32.54 17.70
N GLY A 67 17.39 -33.81 17.36
CA GLY A 67 18.08 -34.53 16.28
C GLY A 67 17.54 -34.25 14.88
N LEU A 68 16.44 -33.50 14.71
CA LEU A 68 15.93 -33.13 13.37
C LEU A 68 16.89 -32.14 12.70
N ASP A 69 17.46 -32.52 11.56
CA ASP A 69 18.38 -31.66 10.80
C ASP A 69 17.65 -30.97 9.64
N TYR A 70 17.52 -29.65 9.72
CA TYR A 70 16.84 -28.83 8.73
C TYR A 70 17.43 -27.42 8.70
N ASN A 71 17.38 -26.77 7.55
CA ASN A 71 17.77 -25.37 7.41
C ASN A 71 16.58 -24.45 7.68
N LYS A 72 16.48 -23.94 8.92
CA LYS A 72 15.40 -23.05 9.38
C LYS A 72 15.06 -21.89 8.43
N ASN A 73 16.04 -21.39 7.66
CA ASN A 73 15.87 -20.25 6.76
C ASN A 73 15.22 -20.63 5.41
N ASN A 74 15.10 -21.93 5.12
CA ASN A 74 14.61 -22.46 3.85
C ASN A 74 13.50 -23.52 4.03
N VAL A 75 13.02 -23.79 5.25
CA VAL A 75 11.87 -24.69 5.48
C VAL A 75 10.57 -24.05 5.00
N LEU A 76 10.41 -22.74 5.24
CA LEU A 76 9.20 -21.99 4.90
C LEU A 76 9.50 -21.03 3.76
N VAL A 77 9.17 -21.44 2.54
CA VAL A 77 9.41 -20.63 1.33
C VAL A 77 8.16 -20.60 0.46
N TYR A 78 7.74 -19.40 0.08
CA TYR A 78 6.78 -19.17 -1.00
C TYR A 78 7.55 -18.85 -2.29
N HIS A 79 7.37 -19.68 -3.31
CA HIS A 79 7.86 -19.45 -4.67
C HIS A 79 6.70 -19.00 -5.54
N GLY A 80 6.72 -17.72 -5.91
CA GLY A 80 5.76 -17.13 -6.82
C GLY A 80 6.14 -17.28 -8.29
N ASP A 81 5.52 -16.45 -9.12
CA ASP A 81 5.70 -16.49 -10.57
C ASP A 81 7.15 -16.20 -11.01
N ALA A 82 7.52 -16.81 -12.14
CA ALA A 82 8.74 -16.52 -12.88
C ALA A 82 8.39 -15.86 -14.22
N VAL A 83 8.89 -14.66 -14.45
CA VAL A 83 8.63 -13.88 -15.68
C VAL A 83 9.62 -14.30 -16.75
N THR A 84 9.11 -14.99 -17.77
CA THR A 84 9.90 -15.53 -18.90
C THR A 84 10.16 -14.50 -19.99
N ASN A 85 9.20 -13.62 -20.26
CA ASN A 85 9.30 -12.56 -21.26
C ASN A 85 8.54 -11.32 -20.78
N VAL A 86 8.94 -10.16 -21.30
CA VAL A 86 8.30 -8.87 -21.02
C VAL A 86 7.71 -8.36 -22.33
N PRO A 87 6.39 -8.11 -22.42
CA PRO A 87 5.82 -7.54 -23.62
C PRO A 87 6.45 -6.17 -23.93
N PRO A 88 6.67 -5.86 -25.21
CA PRO A 88 7.32 -4.63 -25.60
C PRO A 88 6.45 -3.41 -25.28
N ARG A 89 7.09 -2.25 -25.26
CA ARG A 89 6.41 -0.96 -25.13
C ARG A 89 5.44 -0.78 -26.29
N LYS A 90 4.27 -0.21 -26.02
CA LYS A 90 3.28 0.12 -27.05
C LYS A 90 2.70 1.51 -26.83
N GLY A 91 2.28 2.13 -27.92
CA GLY A 91 1.50 3.37 -27.90
C GLY A 91 0.25 3.22 -28.74
N TYR A 92 -0.85 3.80 -28.27
CA TYR A 92 -2.10 3.82 -29.00
C TYR A 92 -2.88 5.10 -28.71
N LYS A 93 -3.71 5.52 -29.67
CA LYS A 93 -4.61 6.65 -29.49
C LYS A 93 -5.91 6.20 -28.83
N ASP A 94 -6.36 6.90 -27.80
CA ASP A 94 -7.65 6.69 -27.15
C ASP A 94 -8.33 8.04 -26.93
N GLY A 95 -9.48 8.25 -27.58
CA GLY A 95 -10.17 9.54 -27.56
C GLY A 95 -9.28 10.71 -28.00
N ASN A 96 -9.09 11.66 -27.08
CA ASN A 96 -8.26 12.86 -27.27
C ASN A 96 -6.87 12.73 -26.63
N GLU A 97 -6.42 11.51 -26.33
CA GLU A 97 -5.13 11.22 -25.74
C GLU A 97 -4.37 10.16 -26.52
N TYR A 98 -3.05 10.18 -26.39
CA TYR A 98 -2.17 9.11 -26.81
C TYR A 98 -1.57 8.45 -25.57
N ILE A 99 -1.85 7.17 -25.38
CA ILE A 99 -1.42 6.41 -24.22
C ILE A 99 -0.18 5.59 -24.59
N VAL A 100 0.87 5.73 -23.81
CA VAL A 100 2.07 4.90 -23.88
C VAL A 100 2.08 3.96 -22.69
N VAL A 101 2.19 2.66 -22.94
CA VAL A 101 2.28 1.62 -21.91
C VAL A 101 3.66 0.99 -21.96
N GLU A 102 4.37 1.06 -20.83
CA GLU A 102 5.68 0.45 -20.65
C GLU A 102 5.59 -0.69 -19.63
N LYS A 103 6.37 -1.74 -19.86
CA LYS A 103 6.40 -2.93 -19.01
C LYS A 103 7.82 -3.24 -18.61
N LYS A 104 8.01 -3.54 -17.33
CA LYS A 104 9.33 -3.87 -16.78
C LYS A 104 9.24 -5.08 -15.87
N LYS A 105 10.14 -6.04 -16.07
CA LYS A 105 10.34 -7.15 -15.13
C LYS A 105 10.86 -6.60 -13.80
N LYS A 106 10.19 -6.97 -12.71
CA LYS A 106 10.58 -6.69 -11.33
C LYS A 106 10.53 -7.98 -10.52
N SER A 107 11.16 -7.94 -9.35
CA SER A 107 11.15 -9.04 -8.39
C SER A 107 10.89 -8.49 -7.00
N ILE A 108 10.07 -9.20 -6.24
CA ILE A 108 9.86 -8.96 -4.81
C ILE A 108 10.46 -10.13 -4.03
N ASN A 109 11.30 -9.80 -3.06
CA ASN A 109 11.89 -10.76 -2.12
C ASN A 109 11.66 -10.22 -0.71
N GLN A 110 10.83 -10.89 0.08
CA GLN A 110 10.44 -10.43 1.40
C GLN A 110 10.42 -11.59 2.41
N ASN A 111 11.00 -11.34 3.57
CA ASN A 111 11.00 -12.30 4.67
C ASN A 111 10.01 -11.81 5.73
N ASN A 112 8.98 -12.62 6.00
CA ASN A 112 7.91 -12.28 6.94
C ASN A 112 7.95 -13.25 8.13
N ALA A 113 8.15 -12.71 9.33
CA ALA A 113 7.98 -13.48 10.57
C ALA A 113 6.52 -13.47 11.03
N ASP A 114 5.80 -12.37 10.76
CA ASP A 114 4.40 -12.23 11.08
C ASP A 114 3.54 -12.93 10.03
N ILE A 115 2.83 -13.97 10.45
CA ILE A 115 1.95 -14.75 9.62
C ILE A 115 0.54 -14.19 9.76
N GLN A 116 -0.08 -13.85 8.64
CA GLN A 116 -1.45 -13.33 8.63
C GLN A 116 -2.47 -14.39 9.08
N VAL A 117 -3.58 -13.95 9.66
CA VAL A 117 -4.69 -14.86 9.97
C VAL A 117 -5.73 -14.82 8.86
N VAL A 118 -6.05 -15.97 8.27
CA VAL A 118 -7.23 -16.09 7.42
C VAL A 118 -8.46 -16.09 8.31
N ASN A 119 -9.30 -15.04 8.23
CA ASN A 119 -10.42 -14.83 9.14
C ASN A 119 -11.36 -16.05 9.25
N ALA A 120 -11.64 -16.74 8.13
CA ALA A 120 -12.50 -17.93 8.08
C ALA A 120 -12.01 -19.10 8.96
N ILE A 121 -10.71 -19.18 9.21
CA ILE A 121 -10.07 -20.20 10.05
C ILE A 121 -9.31 -19.59 11.22
N SER A 122 -9.60 -18.33 11.57
CA SER A 122 -8.98 -17.61 12.70
C SER A 122 -9.08 -18.39 14.01
N SER A 123 -10.16 -19.15 14.17
CA SER A 123 -10.37 -20.01 15.33
C SER A 123 -9.31 -21.12 15.45
N LEU A 124 -8.58 -21.51 14.40
CA LEU A 124 -7.47 -22.47 14.48
C LEU A 124 -6.17 -21.84 14.98
N THR A 125 -6.08 -20.51 14.99
CA THR A 125 -4.90 -19.74 15.42
C THR A 125 -5.06 -19.35 16.88
N TYR A 126 -4.29 -19.97 17.78
CA TYR A 126 -4.30 -19.61 19.21
C TYR A 126 -2.91 -19.75 19.83
N PRO A 127 -2.57 -18.93 20.85
CA PRO A 127 -1.28 -18.99 21.52
C PRO A 127 -0.94 -20.41 22.01
N GLY A 128 0.20 -20.92 21.57
CA GLY A 128 0.73 -22.22 21.99
C GLY A 128 0.16 -23.40 21.22
N ALA A 129 -0.60 -23.19 20.15
CA ALA A 129 -0.92 -24.26 19.20
C ALA A 129 0.37 -24.88 18.63
N LEU A 130 0.40 -26.21 18.47
CA LEU A 130 1.51 -26.91 17.83
C LEU A 130 1.15 -27.13 16.36
N VAL A 131 2.05 -26.75 15.46
CA VAL A 131 1.85 -26.83 14.01
C VAL A 131 3.06 -27.45 13.34
N LYS A 132 2.89 -27.93 12.10
CA LYS A 132 4.02 -28.29 11.23
C LYS A 132 4.53 -27.05 10.52
N ALA A 133 5.84 -26.87 10.48
CA ALA A 133 6.49 -25.89 9.62
C ALA A 133 6.67 -26.49 8.22
N ASN A 134 5.67 -26.31 7.36
CA ASN A 134 5.63 -26.84 6.00
C ASN A 134 4.88 -25.87 5.05
N SER A 135 4.57 -26.31 3.83
CA SER A 135 3.83 -25.51 2.84
C SER A 135 2.45 -25.06 3.32
N GLU A 136 1.76 -25.84 4.16
CA GLU A 136 0.44 -25.48 4.67
C GLU A 136 0.50 -24.27 5.62
N LEU A 137 1.60 -24.12 6.38
CA LEU A 137 1.86 -22.91 7.16
C LEU A 137 2.09 -21.69 6.26
N VAL A 138 2.78 -21.87 5.12
CA VAL A 138 3.02 -20.81 4.12
C VAL A 138 1.73 -20.43 3.38
N GLU A 139 0.81 -21.36 3.16
CA GLU A 139 -0.55 -21.12 2.63
C GLU A 139 -1.53 -20.59 3.70
N ASN A 140 -1.03 -20.23 4.88
CA ASN A 140 -1.79 -19.69 6.01
C ASN A 140 -2.91 -20.63 6.51
N GLN A 141 -2.79 -21.93 6.27
CA GLN A 141 -3.71 -22.99 6.68
C GLN A 141 -2.98 -24.12 7.44
N PRO A 142 -2.29 -23.80 8.55
CA PRO A 142 -1.32 -24.71 9.15
C PRO A 142 -1.89 -26.03 9.65
N ASP A 143 -1.14 -27.12 9.44
CA ASP A 143 -1.40 -28.43 10.00
C ASP A 143 -1.19 -28.43 11.53
N VAL A 144 -2.28 -28.40 12.31
CA VAL A 144 -2.21 -28.50 13.77
C VAL A 144 -1.94 -29.94 14.20
N LEU A 145 -0.96 -30.14 15.09
CA LEU A 145 -0.64 -31.48 15.62
C LEU A 145 -1.74 -31.96 16.60
N PRO A 146 -2.46 -33.06 16.31
CA PRO A 146 -3.60 -33.52 17.11
C PRO A 146 -3.15 -34.35 18.33
N VAL A 147 -2.30 -33.78 19.17
CA VAL A 147 -1.72 -34.43 20.35
C VAL A 147 -2.28 -33.84 21.64
N LYS A 148 -2.35 -34.66 22.69
CA LYS A 148 -2.64 -34.16 24.05
C LYS A 148 -1.56 -33.18 24.47
N ARG A 149 -1.96 -32.13 25.20
CA ARG A 149 -1.09 -31.02 25.60
C ARG A 149 -0.83 -31.05 27.11
N ASP A 150 0.35 -30.62 27.51
CA ASP A 150 0.66 -30.28 28.91
C ASP A 150 0.31 -28.80 29.15
N SER A 151 0.78 -28.26 30.26
CA SER A 151 0.58 -26.89 30.68
C SER A 151 1.48 -25.89 29.95
N LEU A 152 0.97 -24.68 29.77
CA LEU A 152 1.73 -23.51 29.32
C LEU A 152 1.34 -22.26 30.13
N THR A 153 2.18 -21.24 30.10
CA THR A 153 1.89 -19.91 30.65
C THR A 153 1.63 -18.96 29.49
N LEU A 154 0.50 -18.26 29.55
CA LEU A 154 0.20 -17.11 28.68
C LEU A 154 0.54 -15.82 29.40
N SER A 155 1.00 -14.81 28.66
CA SER A 155 1.08 -13.43 29.12
C SER A 155 0.47 -12.49 28.10
N ILE A 156 -0.18 -11.41 28.58
CA ILE A 156 -0.75 -10.34 27.75
C ILE A 156 0.01 -9.03 27.98
N ASP A 157 0.08 -8.17 26.96
CA ASP A 157 0.82 -6.89 26.97
C ASP A 157 -0.04 -5.64 27.20
N LEU A 158 -1.26 -5.82 27.70
CA LEU A 158 -2.12 -4.70 28.07
C LEU A 158 -1.47 -3.83 29.18
N PRO A 159 -1.59 -2.50 29.08
CA PRO A 159 -0.81 -1.58 29.91
C PRO A 159 -1.24 -1.59 31.38
N GLY A 160 -0.28 -1.34 32.28
CA GLY A 160 -0.54 -1.17 33.72
C GLY A 160 -0.65 -2.47 34.53
N MET A 161 -0.73 -3.63 33.89
CA MET A 161 -0.77 -4.91 34.60
C MET A 161 0.55 -5.19 35.31
N THR A 162 0.46 -5.75 36.52
CA THR A 162 1.65 -6.23 37.23
C THR A 162 2.21 -7.48 36.57
N ASN A 163 3.47 -7.82 36.87
CA ASN A 163 4.13 -9.04 36.40
C ASN A 163 3.44 -10.35 36.86
N GLN A 164 2.49 -10.28 37.78
CA GLN A 164 1.70 -11.40 38.26
C GLN A 164 0.30 -11.38 37.63
N ASP A 165 -0.33 -10.21 37.50
CA ASP A 165 -1.68 -10.08 36.93
C ASP A 165 -1.72 -10.32 35.42
N ASN A 166 -0.64 -10.04 34.68
CA ASN A 166 -0.59 -10.21 33.22
C ASN A 166 -0.42 -11.66 32.77
N LYS A 167 -0.28 -12.62 33.69
CA LYS A 167 0.01 -14.03 33.39
C LYS A 167 -1.12 -14.95 33.86
N ILE A 168 -1.26 -16.07 33.15
CA ILE A 168 -2.14 -17.18 33.55
C ILE A 168 -1.58 -18.52 33.08
N VAL A 169 -1.66 -19.53 33.95
CA VAL A 169 -1.25 -20.91 33.62
C VAL A 169 -2.46 -21.68 33.10
N VAL A 170 -2.31 -22.30 31.93
CA VAL A 170 -3.30 -23.16 31.29
C VAL A 170 -2.85 -24.61 31.45
N LYS A 171 -3.58 -25.43 32.21
CA LYS A 171 -3.14 -26.81 32.54
C LYS A 171 -3.20 -27.82 31.37
N ASN A 172 -4.14 -27.65 30.45
CA ASN A 172 -4.30 -28.46 29.25
C ASN A 172 -4.53 -27.52 28.08
N ALA A 173 -3.50 -27.26 27.29
CA ALA A 173 -3.47 -26.21 26.26
C ALA A 173 -4.27 -26.54 24.99
N THR A 174 -5.54 -26.91 25.14
CA THR A 174 -6.49 -26.98 24.03
C THR A 174 -6.91 -25.58 23.61
N LYS A 175 -7.36 -25.44 22.36
CA LYS A 175 -7.97 -24.21 21.82
C LYS A 175 -8.96 -23.55 22.78
N SER A 176 -9.93 -24.31 23.28
CA SER A 176 -10.97 -23.78 24.18
C SER A 176 -10.40 -23.25 25.49
N ASN A 177 -9.46 -23.99 26.11
CA ASN A 177 -8.87 -23.57 27.38
C ASN A 177 -7.98 -22.34 27.23
N VAL A 178 -7.23 -22.27 26.12
CA VAL A 178 -6.41 -21.10 25.78
C VAL A 178 -7.29 -19.88 25.55
N ASN A 179 -8.34 -19.99 24.72
CA ASN A 179 -9.23 -18.86 24.43
C ASN A 179 -9.96 -18.37 25.70
N ASN A 180 -10.40 -19.28 26.57
CA ASN A 180 -10.98 -18.90 27.86
C ASN A 180 -9.95 -18.16 28.75
N ALA A 181 -8.69 -18.58 28.72
CA ALA A 181 -7.62 -17.92 29.46
C ALA A 181 -7.28 -16.54 28.90
N VAL A 182 -7.28 -16.36 27.57
CA VAL A 182 -7.16 -15.05 26.91
C VAL A 182 -8.28 -14.12 27.37
N ASN A 183 -9.54 -14.57 27.28
CA ASN A 183 -10.68 -13.79 27.74
C ASN A 183 -10.58 -13.43 29.23
N THR A 184 -10.08 -14.33 30.07
CA THR A 184 -9.85 -14.09 31.50
C THR A 184 -8.84 -12.96 31.72
N LEU A 185 -7.75 -12.91 30.95
CA LEU A 185 -6.74 -11.85 31.05
C LEU A 185 -7.30 -10.50 30.59
N VAL A 186 -8.04 -10.47 29.48
CA VAL A 186 -8.69 -9.26 28.96
C VAL A 186 -9.72 -8.71 29.95
N GLU A 187 -10.57 -9.57 30.50
CA GLU A 187 -11.58 -9.16 31.49
C GLU A 187 -10.94 -8.66 32.79
N ARG A 188 -9.90 -9.33 33.27
CA ARG A 188 -9.10 -8.86 34.41
C ARG A 188 -8.54 -7.47 34.15
N TRP A 189 -8.11 -7.18 32.92
CA TRP A 189 -7.63 -5.86 32.56
C TRP A 189 -8.74 -4.82 32.59
N ASN A 190 -9.88 -5.14 31.96
CA ASN A 190 -11.07 -4.29 31.89
C ASN A 190 -11.57 -3.89 33.29
N GLU A 191 -11.56 -4.82 34.24
CA GLU A 191 -12.06 -4.59 35.61
C GLU A 191 -11.09 -3.76 36.47
N LYS A 192 -9.78 -4.01 36.36
CA LYS A 192 -8.78 -3.45 37.29
C LYS A 192 -8.05 -2.21 36.76
N TYR A 193 -7.83 -2.10 35.45
CA TYR A 193 -6.88 -1.13 34.88
C TYR A 193 -7.51 -0.19 33.86
N ALA A 194 -8.59 -0.56 33.17
CA ALA A 194 -9.17 0.25 32.10
C ALA A 194 -9.50 1.70 32.49
N GLN A 195 -9.97 1.93 33.73
CA GLN A 195 -10.26 3.29 34.22
C GLN A 195 -9.01 4.17 34.32
N ALA A 196 -7.84 3.59 34.61
CA ALA A 196 -6.57 4.31 34.63
C ALA A 196 -5.97 4.50 33.23
N TYR A 197 -6.45 3.75 32.24
CA TYR A 197 -5.96 3.75 30.86
C TYR A 197 -7.13 3.88 29.85
N PRO A 198 -7.85 5.02 29.85
CA PRO A 198 -9.08 5.17 29.06
C PRO A 198 -8.84 5.20 27.52
N ASN A 199 -7.61 5.46 27.08
CA ASN A 199 -7.27 5.66 25.67
C ASN A 199 -6.04 4.82 25.27
N VAL A 200 -6.13 3.49 25.41
CA VAL A 200 -5.08 2.58 24.92
C VAL A 200 -5.08 2.60 23.40
N SER A 201 -4.11 3.33 22.84
CA SER A 201 -3.94 3.46 21.40
C SER A 201 -3.43 2.14 20.82
N ALA A 202 -4.05 1.69 19.72
CA ALA A 202 -3.61 0.50 19.02
C ALA A 202 -2.20 0.70 18.45
N LYS A 203 -1.36 -0.33 18.53
CA LYS A 203 -0.12 -0.38 17.74
C LYS A 203 -0.49 -0.56 16.28
N ILE A 204 0.00 0.34 15.43
CA ILE A 204 -0.28 0.30 13.99
C ILE A 204 0.82 -0.48 13.29
N ASP A 205 0.42 -1.48 12.51
CA ASP A 205 1.25 -2.19 11.56
C ASP A 205 0.65 -1.95 10.15
N TYR A 206 1.48 -1.44 9.25
CA TYR A 206 1.06 -0.87 7.97
C TYR A 206 1.98 -1.33 6.85
N ASP A 207 1.39 -1.94 5.84
CA ASP A 207 2.02 -2.30 4.58
C ASP A 207 1.15 -1.83 3.41
N ASP A 208 1.78 -1.27 2.39
CA ASP A 208 1.17 -0.90 1.13
C ASP A 208 1.98 -1.44 -0.05
N GLU A 209 1.33 -1.59 -1.20
CA GLU A 209 1.97 -2.00 -2.44
C GLU A 209 1.09 -1.67 -3.66
N MET A 210 1.68 -1.07 -4.70
CA MET A 210 1.03 -0.93 -6.00
C MET A 210 0.79 -2.32 -6.60
N ALA A 211 -0.44 -2.58 -7.05
CA ALA A 211 -0.86 -3.89 -7.50
C ALA A 211 -0.48 -4.14 -8.96
N TYR A 212 0.21 -5.25 -9.25
CA TYR A 212 0.53 -5.66 -10.63
C TYR A 212 0.21 -7.12 -10.93
N SER A 213 0.37 -8.01 -9.94
CA SER A 213 0.01 -9.42 -10.08
C SER A 213 -0.41 -10.00 -8.73
N GLU A 214 -1.21 -11.06 -8.76
CA GLU A 214 -1.63 -11.74 -7.52
C GLU A 214 -0.43 -12.33 -6.78
N SER A 215 0.51 -12.96 -7.49
CA SER A 215 1.71 -13.55 -6.88
C SER A 215 2.62 -12.52 -6.19
N GLN A 216 2.76 -11.32 -6.77
CA GLN A 216 3.46 -10.20 -6.11
C GLN A 216 2.77 -9.81 -4.79
N LEU A 217 1.45 -9.66 -4.81
CA LEU A 217 0.69 -9.28 -3.61
C LEU A 217 0.69 -10.39 -2.55
N ILE A 218 0.69 -11.66 -2.95
CA ILE A 218 0.90 -12.79 -2.03
C ILE A 218 2.29 -12.73 -1.40
N ALA A 219 3.33 -12.44 -2.17
CA ALA A 219 4.68 -12.34 -1.62
C ALA A 219 4.82 -11.20 -0.60
N LYS A 220 4.04 -10.13 -0.77
CA LYS A 220 3.99 -8.96 0.13
C LYS A 220 3.13 -9.22 1.37
N PHE A 221 1.88 -9.62 1.17
CA PHE A 221 0.83 -9.70 2.20
C PHE A 221 0.58 -11.12 2.72
N GLY A 222 1.24 -12.15 2.18
CA GLY A 222 0.98 -13.56 2.47
C GLY A 222 -0.19 -14.13 1.68
N THR A 223 -0.33 -15.46 1.68
CA THR A 223 -1.35 -16.21 0.92
C THR A 223 -2.78 -15.95 1.40
N ALA A 224 -2.94 -15.46 2.64
CA ALA A 224 -4.22 -14.94 3.14
C ALA A 224 -4.81 -13.84 2.25
N PHE A 225 -3.97 -13.13 1.48
CA PHE A 225 -4.43 -12.15 0.49
C PHE A 225 -5.40 -12.74 -0.53
N LYS A 226 -5.26 -14.01 -0.94
CA LYS A 226 -6.20 -14.67 -1.89
C LYS A 226 -7.65 -14.58 -1.39
N ALA A 227 -7.86 -14.88 -0.11
CA ALA A 227 -9.18 -14.83 0.51
C ALA A 227 -9.73 -13.40 0.58
N VAL A 228 -8.87 -12.42 0.83
CA VAL A 228 -9.23 -10.99 0.85
C VAL A 228 -9.54 -10.48 -0.56
N ASN A 229 -8.77 -10.92 -1.56
CA ASN A 229 -8.90 -10.50 -2.95
C ASN A 229 -10.23 -10.96 -3.58
N ASN A 230 -10.83 -12.05 -3.08
CA ASN A 230 -12.19 -12.44 -3.45
C ASN A 230 -13.22 -11.32 -3.19
N SER A 231 -12.98 -10.48 -2.17
CA SER A 231 -13.81 -9.33 -1.82
C SER A 231 -13.29 -8.02 -2.38
N LEU A 232 -11.97 -7.79 -2.44
CA LEU A 232 -11.42 -6.55 -3.00
C LEU A 232 -11.54 -6.48 -4.53
N ASN A 233 -11.41 -7.63 -5.19
CA ASN A 233 -11.44 -7.79 -6.64
C ASN A 233 -10.47 -6.82 -7.32
N VAL A 234 -9.17 -7.01 -7.08
CA VAL A 234 -8.11 -6.26 -7.78
C VAL A 234 -8.14 -6.60 -9.27
N ASN A 235 -8.13 -5.57 -10.13
CA ASN A 235 -8.31 -5.72 -11.56
C ASN A 235 -6.95 -5.78 -12.29
N PHE A 236 -6.22 -6.88 -12.09
CA PHE A 236 -4.91 -7.09 -12.70
C PHE A 236 -4.92 -6.97 -14.23
N GLY A 237 -6.03 -7.33 -14.89
CA GLY A 237 -6.20 -7.20 -16.33
C GLY A 237 -6.14 -5.74 -16.79
N ALA A 238 -6.97 -4.87 -16.18
CA ALA A 238 -7.01 -3.46 -16.53
C ALA A 238 -5.70 -2.73 -16.17
N ILE A 239 -5.04 -3.11 -15.08
CA ILE A 239 -3.72 -2.59 -14.71
C ILE A 239 -2.66 -3.00 -15.76
N SER A 240 -2.65 -4.27 -16.19
CA SER A 240 -1.74 -4.75 -17.22
C SER A 240 -2.00 -4.09 -18.59
N GLU A 241 -3.23 -3.69 -18.87
CA GLU A 241 -3.57 -2.91 -20.06
C GLU A 241 -3.19 -1.42 -19.93
N GLY A 242 -2.79 -0.96 -18.74
CA GLY A 242 -2.46 0.43 -18.46
C GLY A 242 -3.68 1.34 -18.33
N LYS A 243 -4.90 0.79 -18.13
CA LYS A 243 -6.17 1.55 -18.05
C LYS A 243 -6.48 2.12 -16.67
N MET A 244 -5.83 1.59 -15.64
CA MET A 244 -5.99 2.04 -14.26
C MET A 244 -4.74 1.75 -13.44
N GLN A 245 -4.66 2.41 -12.30
CA GLN A 245 -3.66 2.13 -11.27
C GLN A 245 -4.42 1.76 -9.99
N GLU A 246 -4.02 0.65 -9.37
CA GLU A 246 -4.56 0.23 -8.08
C GLU A 246 -3.43 0.01 -7.06
N GLU A 247 -3.71 0.34 -5.81
CA GLU A 247 -2.86 0.07 -4.65
C GLU A 247 -3.61 -0.78 -3.65
N VAL A 248 -2.92 -1.75 -3.05
CA VAL A 248 -3.44 -2.55 -1.95
C VAL A 248 -2.72 -2.18 -0.67
N ILE A 249 -3.48 -2.06 0.41
CA ILE A 249 -2.98 -1.70 1.73
C ILE A 249 -3.49 -2.71 2.75
N SER A 250 -2.62 -3.16 3.66
CA SER A 250 -2.98 -3.86 4.89
C SER A 250 -2.69 -2.97 6.09
N PHE A 251 -3.75 -2.56 6.79
CA PHE A 251 -3.67 -1.71 7.99
C PHE A 251 -4.14 -2.49 9.21
N LYS A 252 -3.22 -2.88 10.09
CA LYS A 252 -3.48 -3.60 11.34
C LYS A 252 -3.46 -2.63 12.52
N GLN A 253 -4.52 -2.66 13.31
CA GLN A 253 -4.67 -1.97 14.60
C GLN A 253 -4.58 -3.03 15.70
N ILE A 254 -3.38 -3.25 16.22
CA ILE A 254 -3.10 -4.25 17.26
C ILE A 254 -3.43 -3.64 18.63
N TYR A 255 -4.41 -4.22 19.32
CA TYR A 255 -4.81 -3.78 20.66
C TYR A 255 -3.92 -4.37 21.75
N TYR A 256 -3.60 -5.66 21.60
CA TYR A 256 -2.73 -6.39 22.50
C TYR A 256 -2.20 -7.64 21.80
N ASN A 257 -1.11 -8.19 22.35
CA ASN A 257 -0.54 -9.48 22.01
C ASN A 257 -0.67 -10.44 23.19
N VAL A 258 -0.88 -11.71 22.89
CA VAL A 258 -0.76 -12.79 23.87
C VAL A 258 0.39 -13.70 23.45
N ASN A 259 1.42 -13.77 24.30
CA ASN A 259 2.59 -14.61 24.09
C ASN A 259 2.58 -15.83 25.01
N VAL A 260 3.41 -16.81 24.67
CA VAL A 260 3.56 -18.08 25.39
C VAL A 260 4.96 -18.17 25.97
N ASN A 261 5.11 -18.86 27.10
CA ASN A 261 6.44 -19.21 27.59
C ASN A 261 7.24 -19.99 26.55
N GLU A 262 8.54 -19.74 26.46
CA GLU A 262 9.44 -20.62 25.72
C GLU A 262 9.76 -21.85 26.59
N PRO A 263 9.51 -23.07 26.10
CA PRO A 263 9.82 -24.28 26.85
C PRO A 263 11.33 -24.54 26.85
N THR A 264 11.89 -24.88 28.01
CA THR A 264 13.31 -25.25 28.11
C THR A 264 13.63 -26.63 27.50
N ARG A 265 12.60 -27.43 27.21
CA ARG A 265 12.70 -28.75 26.57
C ARG A 265 11.53 -28.93 25.59
N PRO A 266 11.75 -29.44 24.36
CA PRO A 266 10.68 -29.68 23.38
C PRO A 266 9.50 -30.49 23.93
N SER A 267 9.77 -31.50 24.77
CA SER A 267 8.78 -32.39 25.38
C SER A 267 7.80 -31.69 26.33
N ARG A 268 8.04 -30.44 26.75
CA ARG A 268 7.20 -29.71 27.72
C ARG A 268 5.83 -29.32 27.21
N PHE A 269 5.64 -29.23 25.90
CA PHE A 269 4.32 -28.91 25.31
C PHE A 269 3.45 -30.12 25.04
N PHE A 270 4.01 -31.33 25.12
CA PHE A 270 3.29 -32.57 24.91
C PHE A 270 2.77 -33.16 26.22
N GLY A 271 1.54 -33.67 26.19
CA GLY A 271 0.97 -34.42 27.30
C GLY A 271 1.84 -35.65 27.62
N LYS A 272 1.88 -36.03 28.90
CA LYS A 272 2.75 -37.11 29.41
C LYS A 272 2.62 -38.48 28.74
N ALA A 273 1.52 -38.74 28.04
CA ALA A 273 1.25 -39.99 27.32
C ALA A 273 1.70 -39.98 25.83
N VAL A 274 2.22 -38.85 25.35
CA VAL A 274 2.73 -38.74 23.98
C VAL A 274 4.08 -39.44 23.88
N THR A 275 4.30 -40.17 22.78
CA THR A 275 5.58 -40.84 22.49
C THR A 275 6.20 -40.35 21.19
N LYS A 276 7.49 -40.62 21.00
CA LYS A 276 8.22 -40.32 19.76
C LYS A 276 7.55 -40.95 18.53
N GLU A 277 7.13 -42.21 18.65
CA GLU A 277 6.53 -42.99 17.57
C GLU A 277 5.21 -42.39 17.12
N GLN A 278 4.43 -41.80 18.03
CA GLN A 278 3.22 -41.07 17.68
C GLN A 278 3.52 -39.81 16.88
N LEU A 279 4.55 -39.03 17.25
CA LEU A 279 4.96 -37.84 16.51
C LEU A 279 5.44 -38.20 15.09
N GLN A 280 6.22 -39.27 14.98
CA GLN A 280 6.66 -39.81 13.68
C GLN A 280 5.48 -40.24 12.81
N ALA A 281 4.52 -40.97 13.38
CA ALA A 281 3.31 -41.40 12.67
C ALA A 281 2.42 -40.22 12.23
N LEU A 282 2.47 -39.09 12.96
CA LEU A 282 1.79 -37.85 12.60
C LEU A 282 2.57 -37.02 11.57
N GLY A 283 3.74 -37.49 11.11
CA GLY A 283 4.56 -36.80 10.11
C GLY A 283 5.36 -35.62 10.67
N VAL A 284 5.72 -35.64 11.96
CA VAL A 284 6.70 -34.69 12.53
C VAL A 284 8.09 -35.24 12.23
N ASN A 285 8.84 -34.58 11.35
CA ASN A 285 10.17 -35.01 10.87
C ASN A 285 11.01 -33.80 10.42
N ALA A 286 12.15 -34.03 9.77
CA ALA A 286 13.05 -32.97 9.33
C ALA A 286 12.47 -32.12 8.17
N GLU A 287 11.63 -32.74 7.34
CA GLU A 287 10.92 -32.09 6.25
C GLU A 287 9.71 -31.28 6.74
N ASN A 288 9.12 -31.69 7.87
CA ASN A 288 8.00 -31.03 8.53
C ASN A 288 8.32 -30.82 10.03
N PRO A 289 9.26 -29.91 10.37
CA PRO A 289 9.64 -29.69 11.75
C PRO A 289 8.46 -29.20 12.60
N PRO A 290 8.37 -29.58 13.88
CA PRO A 290 7.34 -29.06 14.76
C PRO A 290 7.65 -27.62 15.14
N ALA A 291 6.65 -26.75 15.04
CA ALA A 291 6.67 -25.38 15.50
C ALA A 291 5.50 -25.11 16.45
N TYR A 292 5.54 -23.99 17.16
CA TYR A 292 4.44 -23.53 18.00
C TYR A 292 4.15 -22.06 17.78
N ILE A 293 2.89 -21.67 17.93
CA ILE A 293 2.48 -20.27 17.88
C ILE A 293 2.97 -19.58 19.15
N SER A 294 3.99 -18.74 19.03
CA SER A 294 4.68 -18.10 20.15
C SER A 294 4.01 -16.82 20.61
N SER A 295 3.38 -16.08 19.70
CA SER A 295 2.63 -14.84 19.97
C SER A 295 1.47 -14.72 19.00
N VAL A 296 0.33 -14.20 19.47
CA VAL A 296 -0.83 -13.83 18.63
C VAL A 296 -1.18 -12.37 18.89
N ALA A 297 -1.28 -11.59 17.82
CA ALA A 297 -1.76 -10.22 17.85
C ALA A 297 -3.28 -10.18 17.68
N TYR A 298 -3.95 -9.51 18.60
CA TYR A 298 -5.39 -9.31 18.61
C TYR A 298 -5.73 -7.85 18.32
N GLY A 299 -6.72 -7.65 17.46
CA GLY A 299 -7.11 -6.30 17.09
C GLY A 299 -8.08 -6.24 15.93
N ARG A 300 -7.95 -5.18 15.15
CA ARG A 300 -8.73 -4.91 13.95
C ARG A 300 -7.80 -4.82 12.75
N GLN A 301 -8.19 -5.41 11.62
CA GLN A 301 -7.43 -5.32 10.37
C GLN A 301 -8.32 -4.79 9.25
N VAL A 302 -7.78 -3.83 8.50
CA VAL A 302 -8.44 -3.23 7.35
C VAL A 302 -7.56 -3.47 6.14
N TYR A 303 -8.09 -4.20 5.16
CA TYR A 303 -7.52 -4.23 3.83
C TYR A 303 -8.20 -3.18 2.97
N LEU A 304 -7.40 -2.41 2.23
CA LEU A 304 -7.90 -1.41 1.28
C LEU A 304 -7.43 -1.74 -0.12
N LYS A 305 -8.29 -1.44 -1.09
CA LYS A 305 -7.94 -1.27 -2.49
C LYS A 305 -8.24 0.17 -2.89
N LEU A 306 -7.23 0.91 -3.32
CA LEU A 306 -7.37 2.26 -3.85
C LEU A 306 -7.26 2.16 -5.37
N SER A 307 -8.16 2.81 -6.10
CA SER A 307 -8.24 2.68 -7.56
C SER A 307 -8.43 4.03 -8.24
N THR A 308 -7.73 4.25 -9.35
CA THR A 308 -7.88 5.42 -10.21
C THR A 308 -7.67 5.09 -11.68
N ASN A 309 -8.32 5.83 -12.57
CA ASN A 309 -8.04 5.81 -14.01
C ASN A 309 -6.99 6.84 -14.43
N SER A 310 -6.41 7.59 -13.49
CA SER A 310 -5.33 8.52 -13.79
C SER A 310 -4.08 7.79 -14.30
N HIS A 311 -3.46 8.34 -15.35
CA HIS A 311 -2.18 7.89 -15.89
C HIS A 311 -0.99 8.68 -15.32
N SER A 312 -1.20 9.50 -14.28
CA SER A 312 -0.12 10.27 -13.65
C SER A 312 0.86 9.35 -12.92
N THR A 313 2.15 9.72 -12.94
CA THR A 313 3.19 9.07 -12.14
C THR A 313 3.13 9.43 -10.66
N LYS A 314 2.29 10.41 -10.27
CA LYS A 314 2.11 10.85 -8.88
C LYS A 314 1.02 10.09 -8.13
N VAL A 315 0.39 9.08 -8.73
CA VAL A 315 -0.72 8.34 -8.10
C VAL A 315 -0.34 7.75 -6.74
N LYS A 316 0.81 7.08 -6.63
CA LYS A 316 1.31 6.55 -5.35
C LYS A 316 1.45 7.65 -4.28
N ALA A 317 2.03 8.79 -4.64
CA ALA A 317 2.17 9.92 -3.72
C ALA A 317 0.80 10.52 -3.30
N ALA A 318 -0.17 10.53 -4.21
CA ALA A 318 -1.53 10.98 -3.93
C ALA A 318 -2.25 10.03 -2.95
N PHE A 319 -2.10 8.72 -3.16
CA PHE A 319 -2.63 7.70 -2.25
C PHE A 319 -1.96 7.76 -0.87
N ASP A 320 -0.63 7.88 -0.80
CA ASP A 320 0.11 8.07 0.46
C ASP A 320 -0.39 9.30 1.23
N ALA A 321 -0.64 10.41 0.54
CA ALA A 321 -1.18 11.61 1.15
C ALA A 321 -2.62 11.40 1.66
N ALA A 322 -3.47 10.71 0.88
CA ALA A 322 -4.83 10.36 1.28
C ALA A 322 -4.85 9.43 2.51
N VAL A 323 -3.87 8.53 2.67
CA VAL A 323 -3.74 7.55 3.77
C VAL A 323 -2.96 8.06 4.98
N SER A 324 -2.09 9.07 4.84
CA SER A 324 -1.46 9.77 5.97
C SER A 324 -2.26 10.97 6.50
N GLY A 325 -3.07 11.62 5.66
CA GLY A 325 -3.89 12.78 6.04
C GLY A 325 -3.13 14.08 5.90
N LYS A 326 -1.97 14.02 5.27
CA LYS A 326 -1.16 15.16 4.91
C LYS A 326 -1.95 16.05 3.96
N SER A 327 -1.99 17.34 4.26
CA SER A 327 -2.65 18.31 3.39
C SER A 327 -1.97 18.36 2.01
N VAL A 328 -2.78 18.23 0.95
CA VAL A 328 -2.35 18.38 -0.44
C VAL A 328 -2.93 19.63 -1.11
N SER A 329 -3.55 20.54 -0.35
CA SER A 329 -4.29 21.68 -0.90
C SER A 329 -3.45 22.65 -1.76
N GLY A 330 -2.12 22.56 -1.70
CA GLY A 330 -1.20 23.31 -2.56
C GLY A 330 -0.76 22.59 -3.84
N ASP A 331 -1.03 21.30 -4.00
CA ASP A 331 -0.73 20.52 -5.21
C ASP A 331 -2.05 20.10 -5.89
N VAL A 332 -2.38 20.84 -6.97
CA VAL A 332 -3.62 20.66 -7.74
C VAL A 332 -3.68 19.28 -8.38
N GLU A 333 -2.54 18.74 -8.84
CA GLU A 333 -2.47 17.43 -9.48
C GLU A 333 -2.80 16.31 -8.49
N LEU A 334 -2.18 16.32 -7.30
CA LEU A 334 -2.49 15.35 -6.24
C LEU A 334 -3.95 15.45 -5.82
N THR A 335 -4.47 16.68 -5.68
CA THR A 335 -5.87 16.92 -5.32
C THR A 335 -6.82 16.34 -6.38
N ASN A 336 -6.51 16.52 -7.67
CA ASN A 336 -7.29 15.96 -8.77
C ASN A 336 -7.25 14.44 -8.79
N ILE A 337 -6.08 13.82 -8.54
CA ILE A 337 -5.97 12.35 -8.44
C ILE A 337 -6.86 11.86 -7.29
N ILE A 338 -6.72 12.41 -6.09
CA ILE A 338 -7.51 11.97 -4.91
C ILE A 338 -9.02 12.10 -5.16
N LYS A 339 -9.45 13.21 -5.77
CA LYS A 339 -10.87 13.46 -6.07
C LYS A 339 -11.44 12.47 -7.08
N ASN A 340 -10.64 12.01 -8.03
CA ASN A 340 -11.04 11.06 -9.08
C ASN A 340 -10.62 9.62 -8.75
N SER A 341 -10.50 9.30 -7.47
CA SER A 341 -10.12 7.97 -6.99
C SER A 341 -11.14 7.42 -6.00
N SER A 342 -11.32 6.10 -6.03
CA SER A 342 -12.20 5.37 -5.13
C SER A 342 -11.39 4.45 -4.21
N PHE A 343 -12.00 4.02 -3.12
CA PHE A 343 -11.49 2.91 -2.31
C PHE A 343 -12.55 1.83 -2.12
N LYS A 344 -12.07 0.61 -1.86
CA LYS A 344 -12.83 -0.49 -1.30
C LYS A 344 -12.11 -1.02 -0.07
N ALA A 345 -12.84 -1.24 1.01
CA ALA A 345 -12.31 -1.68 2.29
C ALA A 345 -12.92 -3.02 2.71
N VAL A 346 -12.11 -3.95 3.18
CA VAL A 346 -12.52 -5.20 3.84
C VAL A 346 -12.00 -5.17 5.27
N ILE A 347 -12.90 -5.21 6.24
CA ILE A 347 -12.58 -5.00 7.66
C ILE A 347 -12.86 -6.27 8.45
N TYR A 348 -11.85 -6.73 9.19
CA TYR A 348 -11.92 -7.83 10.15
C TYR A 348 -11.76 -7.31 11.58
N GLY A 349 -12.52 -7.86 12.54
CA GLY A 349 -12.46 -7.45 13.94
C GLY A 349 -13.06 -6.07 14.23
N GLY A 350 -13.96 -5.59 13.35
CA GLY A 350 -14.59 -4.27 13.45
C GLY A 350 -15.92 -4.21 14.20
N SER A 351 -16.46 -5.34 14.65
CA SER A 351 -17.71 -5.41 15.41
C SER A 351 -17.64 -6.45 16.53
N ALA A 352 -18.64 -6.45 17.42
CA ALA A 352 -18.75 -7.40 18.54
C ALA A 352 -19.07 -8.84 18.09
N LYS A 353 -19.36 -9.05 16.80
CA LYS A 353 -19.59 -10.35 16.16
C LYS A 353 -18.49 -10.55 15.11
N ASP A 354 -18.19 -11.78 14.72
CA ASP A 354 -17.19 -12.10 13.67
C ASP A 354 -17.63 -11.65 12.25
N GLU A 355 -18.28 -10.49 12.14
CA GLU A 355 -18.84 -9.92 10.92
C GLU A 355 -17.74 -9.22 10.11
N VAL A 356 -17.62 -9.62 8.85
CA VAL A 356 -16.76 -8.98 7.87
C VAL A 356 -17.51 -7.80 7.26
N GLN A 357 -16.97 -6.59 7.38
CA GLN A 357 -17.56 -5.40 6.75
C GLN A 357 -16.86 -5.10 5.43
N ILE A 358 -17.65 -4.86 4.38
CA ILE A 358 -17.17 -4.39 3.08
C ILE A 358 -17.74 -2.99 2.86
N ILE A 359 -16.87 -2.02 2.59
CA ILE A 359 -17.24 -0.61 2.40
C ILE A 359 -16.61 -0.11 1.12
N ASP A 360 -17.41 0.50 0.24
CA ASP A 360 -16.96 1.19 -0.96
C ASP A 360 -17.18 2.69 -0.79
N GLY A 361 -16.26 3.53 -1.30
CA GLY A 361 -16.38 4.98 -1.17
C GLY A 361 -15.30 5.76 -1.93
N ASN A 362 -15.26 7.07 -1.68
CA ASN A 362 -14.26 7.97 -2.28
C ASN A 362 -13.09 8.21 -1.31
N LEU A 363 -11.90 8.50 -1.82
CA LEU A 363 -10.71 8.65 -0.95
C LEU A 363 -10.83 9.74 0.12
N GLY A 364 -11.72 10.73 -0.05
CA GLY A 364 -12.00 11.73 0.98
C GLY A 364 -12.55 11.15 2.28
N ASP A 365 -13.30 10.03 2.20
CA ASP A 365 -13.99 9.42 3.34
C ASP A 365 -13.14 8.34 4.03
N LEU A 366 -12.01 7.96 3.42
CA LEU A 366 -11.13 6.87 3.88
C LEU A 366 -10.65 7.08 5.33
N ARG A 367 -10.42 8.33 5.69
CA ARG A 367 -9.93 8.73 7.02
C ARG A 367 -10.83 8.28 8.15
N ASP A 368 -12.13 8.29 7.95
CA ASP A 368 -13.08 7.97 9.00
C ASP A 368 -13.06 6.46 9.31
N ILE A 369 -12.80 5.63 8.29
CA ILE A 369 -12.63 4.18 8.43
C ILE A 369 -11.34 3.84 9.18
N LEU A 370 -10.26 4.58 8.92
CA LEU A 370 -8.97 4.37 9.57
C LEU A 370 -8.92 4.89 11.01
N LYS A 371 -9.65 5.98 11.31
CA LYS A 371 -9.78 6.52 12.69
C LYS A 371 -10.60 5.58 13.59
N LYS A 372 -11.62 4.92 13.05
CA LYS A 372 -12.40 3.94 13.81
C LYS A 372 -11.50 2.77 14.23
N GLY A 373 -11.60 2.37 15.50
CA GLY A 373 -10.77 1.28 16.05
C GLY A 373 -9.34 1.70 16.39
N ALA A 374 -9.00 3.00 16.42
CA ALA A 374 -7.68 3.43 16.89
C ALA A 374 -7.45 3.21 18.39
N THR A 375 -8.50 2.92 19.16
CA THR A 375 -8.46 2.73 20.61
C THR A 375 -9.19 1.45 20.99
N PHE A 376 -8.53 0.62 21.81
CA PHE A 376 -9.14 -0.58 22.38
C PHE A 376 -10.33 -0.22 23.27
N ASN A 377 -11.40 -1.01 23.20
CA ASN A 377 -12.54 -0.92 24.10
C ASN A 377 -13.15 -2.31 24.31
N ARG A 378 -13.97 -2.44 25.36
CA ARG A 378 -14.54 -3.70 25.80
C ARG A 378 -15.54 -4.28 24.80
N GLU A 379 -16.25 -3.45 24.05
CA GLU A 379 -17.26 -3.85 23.06
C GLU A 379 -16.62 -4.42 21.78
N THR A 380 -15.38 -4.03 21.49
CA THR A 380 -14.61 -4.50 20.34
C THR A 380 -13.26 -5.04 20.80
N PRO A 381 -13.23 -6.24 21.43
CA PRO A 381 -12.03 -6.79 22.05
C PRO A 381 -10.94 -7.22 21.03
N GLY A 382 -11.25 -7.15 19.74
CA GLY A 382 -10.37 -7.57 18.64
C GLY A 382 -10.44 -9.08 18.37
N VAL A 383 -10.05 -9.46 17.16
CA VAL A 383 -9.89 -10.85 16.72
C VAL A 383 -8.40 -11.14 16.45
N PRO A 384 -7.97 -12.41 16.39
CA PRO A 384 -6.63 -12.74 15.90
C PRO A 384 -6.43 -12.20 14.48
N ILE A 385 -5.39 -11.39 14.26
CA ILE A 385 -5.07 -10.77 12.95
C ILE A 385 -3.69 -11.16 12.44
N ALA A 386 -2.74 -11.44 13.33
CA ALA A 386 -1.41 -11.94 12.99
C ALA A 386 -0.88 -12.85 14.11
N TYR A 387 0.10 -13.69 13.79
CA TYR A 387 0.80 -14.51 14.77
C TYR A 387 2.23 -14.79 14.35
N THR A 388 3.08 -15.09 15.32
CA THR A 388 4.45 -15.57 15.10
C THR A 388 4.54 -17.04 15.47
N THR A 389 5.47 -17.76 14.83
CA THR A 389 5.77 -19.15 15.16
C THR A 389 7.24 -19.32 15.49
N ASN A 390 7.55 -20.16 16.47
CA ASN A 390 8.92 -20.56 16.78
C ASN A 390 9.06 -22.06 16.58
N PHE A 391 10.23 -22.49 16.10
CA PHE A 391 10.55 -23.91 16.01
C PHE A 391 10.66 -24.51 17.42
N LEU A 392 10.06 -25.68 17.63
CA LEU A 392 10.03 -26.32 18.95
C LEU A 392 11.40 -26.87 19.38
N LYS A 393 12.32 -27.02 18.42
CA LYS A 393 13.68 -27.56 18.63
C LYS A 393 14.54 -26.66 19.51
N ASP A 394 14.52 -25.37 19.23
CA ASP A 394 15.47 -24.37 19.73
C ASP A 394 14.79 -23.05 20.12
N ASN A 395 13.46 -22.97 20.01
CA ASN A 395 12.66 -21.76 20.21
C ASN A 395 13.03 -20.62 19.27
N GLU A 396 13.72 -20.88 18.15
CA GLU A 396 14.04 -19.83 17.19
C GLU A 396 12.82 -19.45 16.35
N LEU A 397 12.71 -18.16 16.02
CA LEU A 397 11.63 -17.62 15.21
C LEU A 397 11.64 -18.24 13.80
N ALA A 398 10.49 -18.76 13.38
CA ALA A 398 10.27 -19.25 12.03
C ALA A 398 9.87 -18.07 11.11
N VAL A 399 10.53 -17.99 9.96
CA VAL A 399 10.38 -16.87 9.01
C VAL A 399 10.00 -17.44 7.65
N ILE A 400 8.92 -16.92 7.07
CA ILE A 400 8.50 -17.26 5.70
C ILE A 400 9.29 -16.40 4.72
N LYS A 401 10.06 -17.03 3.84
CA LYS A 401 10.74 -16.34 2.73
C LYS A 401 9.84 -16.33 1.50
N ASN A 402 9.49 -15.16 1.01
CA ASN A 402 8.67 -14.97 -0.17
C ASN A 402 9.53 -14.44 -1.31
N ASN A 403 9.41 -15.07 -2.49
CA ASN A 403 10.04 -14.60 -3.72
C ASN A 403 9.04 -14.70 -4.87
N SER A 404 8.91 -13.64 -5.67
CA SER A 404 8.10 -13.65 -6.89
C SER A 404 8.67 -12.65 -7.89
N GLU A 405 8.63 -13.00 -9.17
CA GLU A 405 8.80 -12.05 -10.26
C GLU A 405 7.45 -11.56 -10.75
N TYR A 406 7.40 -10.35 -11.29
CA TYR A 406 6.18 -9.77 -11.86
C TYR A 406 6.51 -8.72 -12.93
N ILE A 407 5.50 -8.33 -13.71
CA ILE A 407 5.60 -7.28 -14.71
C ILE A 407 4.96 -6.01 -14.16
N GLU A 408 5.78 -5.05 -13.78
CA GLU A 408 5.33 -3.69 -13.48
C GLU A 408 4.87 -3.04 -14.79
N THR A 409 3.65 -2.51 -14.80
CA THR A 409 3.08 -1.79 -15.95
C THR A 409 2.92 -0.34 -15.58
N THR A 410 3.59 0.55 -16.31
CA THR A 410 3.40 2.00 -16.19
C THR A 410 2.70 2.50 -17.44
N SER A 411 1.86 3.51 -17.29
CA SER A 411 1.21 4.18 -18.40
C SER A 411 1.45 5.67 -18.33
N LYS A 412 1.46 6.32 -19.49
CA LYS A 412 1.54 7.77 -19.61
C LYS A 412 0.58 8.25 -20.68
N ALA A 413 -0.31 9.15 -20.30
CA ALA A 413 -1.21 9.82 -21.22
C ALA A 413 -0.57 11.11 -21.75
N TYR A 414 -0.78 11.37 -23.03
CA TYR A 414 -0.42 12.63 -23.68
C TYR A 414 -1.65 13.20 -24.37
N THR A 415 -2.12 14.37 -23.92
CA THR A 415 -3.35 14.96 -24.45
C THR A 415 -3.14 15.66 -25.80
N ASP A 416 -4.07 15.49 -26.72
CA ASP A 416 -4.13 16.19 -28.01
C ASP A 416 -4.18 17.72 -27.79
N GLY A 417 -3.48 18.45 -28.65
CA GLY A 417 -3.37 19.91 -28.61
C GLY A 417 -3.73 20.57 -29.94
N LYS A 418 -3.82 21.90 -29.95
CA LYS A 418 -4.00 22.68 -31.17
C LYS A 418 -3.11 23.91 -31.22
N ILE A 419 -2.64 24.25 -32.42
CA ILE A 419 -1.99 25.53 -32.74
C ILE A 419 -2.98 26.39 -33.52
N ASN A 420 -3.40 27.50 -32.96
CA ASN A 420 -4.24 28.48 -33.62
C ASN A 420 -3.35 29.57 -34.22
N ILE A 421 -3.48 29.79 -35.53
CA ILE A 421 -2.79 30.83 -36.28
C ILE A 421 -3.76 31.98 -36.52
N ASP A 422 -3.29 33.20 -36.29
CA ASP A 422 -3.98 34.45 -36.61
C ASP A 422 -2.99 35.41 -37.29
N HIS A 423 -3.27 35.77 -38.53
CA HIS A 423 -2.56 36.80 -39.27
C HIS A 423 -3.49 37.97 -39.56
N SER A 424 -3.18 39.10 -38.93
CA SER A 424 -3.87 40.38 -39.08
C SER A 424 -2.91 41.52 -39.48
N GLY A 425 -1.68 41.20 -39.89
CA GLY A 425 -0.68 42.17 -40.30
C GLY A 425 -0.93 42.72 -41.71
N GLY A 426 -0.59 44.00 -41.94
CA GLY A 426 -0.67 44.66 -43.24
C GLY A 426 0.46 44.22 -44.20
N TYR A 427 0.69 42.91 -44.34
CA TYR A 427 1.76 42.31 -45.14
C TYR A 427 1.39 40.88 -45.59
N VAL A 428 2.12 40.36 -46.56
CA VAL A 428 2.03 38.95 -46.95
C VAL A 428 2.87 38.12 -45.98
N ALA A 429 2.30 37.06 -45.39
CA ALA A 429 3.01 36.16 -44.48
C ALA A 429 3.18 34.76 -45.09
N GLN A 430 4.24 34.06 -44.70
CA GLN A 430 4.43 32.63 -44.92
C GLN A 430 4.81 31.98 -43.61
N PHE A 431 4.23 30.81 -43.36
CA PHE A 431 4.52 29.99 -42.19
C PHE A 431 5.29 28.74 -42.61
N ASN A 432 6.10 28.22 -41.70
CA ASN A 432 6.67 26.89 -41.77
C ASN A 432 6.54 26.24 -40.38
N ILE A 433 5.61 25.30 -40.27
CA ILE A 433 5.29 24.61 -39.03
C ILE A 433 5.53 23.12 -39.25
N SER A 434 6.30 22.51 -38.36
CA SER A 434 6.66 21.09 -38.41
C SER A 434 6.63 20.48 -37.02
N TRP A 435 6.43 19.17 -36.94
CA TRP A 435 6.50 18.41 -35.70
C TRP A 435 6.90 16.96 -35.99
N ASP A 436 7.23 16.21 -34.96
CA ASP A 436 7.49 14.78 -35.06
C ASP A 436 6.37 13.99 -34.36
N GLU A 437 5.80 12.99 -35.01
CA GLU A 437 4.88 12.03 -34.39
C GLU A 437 5.62 10.76 -34.01
N ILE A 438 5.58 10.41 -32.72
CA ILE A 438 6.28 9.23 -32.18
C ILE A 438 5.31 8.07 -32.05
N ASN A 439 5.59 6.97 -32.75
CA ASN A 439 4.88 5.71 -32.63
C ASN A 439 5.85 4.60 -32.21
N TYR A 440 5.35 3.38 -32.02
CA TYR A 440 6.16 2.23 -31.63
C TYR A 440 5.94 1.08 -32.61
N ASP A 441 7.02 0.39 -33.00
CA ASP A 441 6.94 -0.86 -33.77
C ASP A 441 6.46 -2.04 -32.88
N PRO A 442 6.15 -3.21 -33.47
CA PRO A 442 5.76 -4.39 -32.69
C PRO A 442 6.78 -4.83 -31.64
N GLU A 443 8.05 -4.46 -31.78
CA GLU A 443 9.16 -4.74 -30.86
C GLU A 443 9.35 -3.65 -29.79
N GLY A 444 8.62 -2.53 -29.86
CA GLY A 444 8.61 -1.42 -28.91
C GLY A 444 9.65 -0.31 -29.17
N ASN A 445 10.33 -0.34 -30.31
CA ASN A 445 11.25 0.71 -30.74
C ASN A 445 10.47 1.93 -31.25
N GLU A 446 11.04 3.12 -31.04
CA GLU A 446 10.43 4.37 -31.47
C GLU A 446 10.51 4.54 -32.99
N ILE A 447 9.36 4.78 -33.61
CA ILE A 447 9.21 5.20 -34.99
C ILE A 447 8.91 6.70 -34.98
N VAL A 448 9.85 7.51 -35.45
CA VAL A 448 9.69 8.97 -35.55
C VAL A 448 9.25 9.33 -36.96
N GLN A 449 8.07 9.94 -37.09
CA GLN A 449 7.55 10.45 -38.36
C GLN A 449 7.55 11.97 -38.36
N HIS A 450 8.39 12.57 -39.20
CA HIS A 450 8.39 14.02 -39.38
C HIS A 450 7.16 14.48 -40.17
N LYS A 451 6.47 15.51 -39.68
CA LYS A 451 5.25 16.08 -40.26
C LYS A 451 5.43 17.56 -40.53
N ASN A 452 4.77 18.01 -41.59
CA ASN A 452 4.73 19.40 -41.99
C ASN A 452 3.27 19.85 -42.12
N TRP A 453 2.99 21.09 -41.74
CA TRP A 453 1.69 21.67 -41.99
C TRP A 453 1.43 21.84 -43.49
N SER A 454 0.22 21.51 -43.96
CA SER A 454 -0.15 21.52 -45.38
C SER A 454 -0.08 22.91 -46.04
N GLU A 455 -0.09 23.98 -45.23
CA GLU A 455 -0.03 25.36 -45.70
C GLU A 455 1.38 25.97 -45.65
N ASN A 456 2.40 25.16 -45.35
CA ASN A 456 3.78 25.62 -45.30
C ASN A 456 4.21 26.29 -46.61
N ASN A 457 4.92 27.41 -46.49
CA ASN A 457 5.45 28.22 -47.59
C ASN A 457 4.39 28.80 -48.56
N LYS A 458 3.09 28.72 -48.23
CA LYS A 458 2.03 29.39 -48.99
C LYS A 458 1.82 30.81 -48.48
N SER A 459 1.75 31.77 -49.39
CA SER A 459 1.47 33.17 -49.05
C SER A 459 0.07 33.35 -48.48
N LYS A 460 -0.03 34.02 -47.32
CA LYS A 460 -1.28 34.33 -46.61
C LYS A 460 -1.45 35.84 -46.50
N LEU A 461 -2.64 36.32 -46.84
CA LEU A 461 -3.05 37.72 -46.67
C LEU A 461 -3.84 37.86 -45.36
N ALA A 462 -3.84 39.05 -44.76
CA ALA A 462 -4.74 39.35 -43.65
C ALA A 462 -6.18 39.56 -44.16
N HIS A 463 -7.23 39.21 -43.40
CA HIS A 463 -7.22 38.46 -42.15
C HIS A 463 -7.23 36.94 -42.45
N PHE A 464 -6.26 36.20 -41.90
CA PHE A 464 -6.16 34.74 -42.08
C PHE A 464 -6.11 34.04 -40.72
N THR A 465 -6.99 33.05 -40.53
CA THR A 465 -7.00 32.20 -39.35
C THR A 465 -7.00 30.74 -39.73
N SER A 466 -6.35 29.91 -38.93
CA SER A 466 -6.34 28.44 -39.10
C SER A 466 -6.02 27.74 -37.79
N SER A 467 -6.55 26.53 -37.60
CA SER A 467 -6.19 25.67 -36.46
C SER A 467 -5.52 24.39 -36.95
N ILE A 468 -4.36 24.08 -36.39
CA ILE A 468 -3.60 22.85 -36.64
C ILE A 468 -3.84 21.93 -35.45
N TYR A 469 -4.41 20.76 -35.68
CA TYR A 469 -4.64 19.75 -34.65
C TYR A 469 -3.43 18.84 -34.56
N LEU A 470 -2.85 18.73 -33.37
CA LEU A 470 -1.70 17.89 -33.08
C LEU A 470 -2.12 16.74 -32.19
N PRO A 471 -1.83 15.48 -32.57
CA PRO A 471 -2.11 14.33 -31.70
C PRO A 471 -1.18 14.35 -30.48
N GLY A 472 -1.58 13.67 -29.40
CA GLY A 472 -0.82 13.58 -28.16
C GLY A 472 0.62 13.05 -28.32
N ASN A 473 0.88 12.25 -29.35
CA ASN A 473 2.22 11.77 -29.68
C ASN A 473 3.10 12.76 -30.48
N ALA A 474 2.64 13.99 -30.69
CA ALA A 474 3.44 15.04 -31.32
C ALA A 474 4.48 15.61 -30.36
N ARG A 475 5.74 15.69 -30.80
CA ARG A 475 6.87 16.32 -30.11
C ARG A 475 7.68 17.20 -31.07
N ASN A 476 8.67 17.90 -30.55
CA ASN A 476 9.59 18.74 -31.32
C ASN A 476 8.87 19.73 -32.26
N ILE A 477 7.88 20.44 -31.72
CA ILE A 477 7.05 21.36 -32.50
C ILE A 477 7.87 22.61 -32.83
N ASN A 478 7.97 22.94 -34.12
CA ASN A 478 8.65 24.13 -34.61
C ASN A 478 7.63 25.05 -35.29
N VAL A 479 7.70 26.34 -34.97
CA VAL A 479 6.86 27.39 -35.53
C VAL A 479 7.74 28.49 -36.08
N TYR A 480 7.78 28.58 -37.40
CA TYR A 480 8.45 29.64 -38.12
C TYR A 480 7.45 30.49 -38.91
N ALA A 481 7.65 31.80 -38.93
CA ALA A 481 6.86 32.73 -39.73
C ALA A 481 7.76 33.83 -40.30
N LYS A 482 7.51 34.22 -41.55
CA LYS A 482 8.18 35.32 -42.24
C LYS A 482 7.18 36.21 -42.98
N GLU A 483 7.52 37.49 -43.11
CA GLU A 483 6.73 38.49 -43.82
C GLU A 483 7.49 39.07 -45.01
N CYS A 484 6.75 39.45 -46.07
CA CYS A 484 7.31 40.04 -47.27
C CYS A 484 7.41 41.56 -47.12
N THR A 485 8.64 42.07 -46.97
CA THR A 485 8.90 43.50 -46.73
C THR A 485 8.76 44.34 -48.01
N GLY A 486 9.00 43.73 -49.18
CA GLY A 486 9.13 44.40 -50.47
C GLY A 486 10.48 45.11 -50.69
N LEU A 487 11.44 44.98 -49.77
CA LEU A 487 12.77 45.59 -49.87
C LEU A 487 13.73 44.67 -50.64
N ALA A 488 14.43 45.21 -51.63
CA ALA A 488 15.35 44.43 -52.46
C ALA A 488 16.47 43.74 -51.66
N TRP A 489 16.89 44.33 -50.53
CA TRP A 489 17.96 43.80 -49.67
C TRP A 489 17.45 42.91 -48.52
N GLU A 490 16.13 42.82 -48.29
CA GLU A 490 15.54 42.04 -47.20
C GLU A 490 14.13 41.57 -47.59
N TRP A 491 13.99 40.90 -48.74
CA TRP A 491 12.68 40.61 -49.33
C TRP A 491 11.73 39.85 -48.40
N TRP A 492 12.28 38.93 -47.60
CA TRP A 492 11.59 38.25 -46.52
C TRP A 492 12.27 38.55 -45.19
N ARG A 493 11.49 38.94 -44.19
CA ARG A 493 11.94 39.08 -42.82
C ARG A 493 11.33 38.00 -41.94
N THR A 494 12.15 37.32 -41.13
CA THR A 494 11.66 36.39 -40.11
C THR A 494 10.95 37.14 -39.00
N VAL A 495 9.74 36.70 -38.66
CA VAL A 495 8.93 37.24 -37.56
C VAL A 495 8.96 36.30 -36.35
N ILE A 496 8.96 34.98 -36.58
CA ILE A 496 8.99 33.93 -35.54
C ILE A 496 9.95 32.82 -35.99
N ASP A 497 10.77 32.29 -35.07
CA ASP A 497 11.58 31.07 -35.25
C ASP A 497 11.68 30.32 -33.91
N ASP A 498 10.52 29.90 -33.40
CA ASP A 498 10.41 29.16 -32.14
C ASP A 498 10.55 27.65 -32.42
N ARG A 499 11.45 26.97 -31.73
CA ARG A 499 11.77 25.55 -31.96
C ARG A 499 11.61 24.72 -30.70
N ASN A 500 11.40 23.42 -30.87
CA ASN A 500 11.26 22.45 -29.77
C ASN A 500 10.21 22.85 -28.72
N LEU A 501 9.09 23.40 -29.19
CA LEU A 501 8.00 23.81 -28.33
C LEU A 501 7.29 22.58 -27.72
N PRO A 502 6.87 22.66 -26.43
CA PRO A 502 6.05 21.62 -25.85
C PRO A 502 4.64 21.63 -26.46
N LEU A 503 4.04 20.44 -26.55
CA LEU A 503 2.63 20.27 -26.85
C LEU A 503 1.81 20.82 -25.68
N VAL A 504 0.84 21.68 -26.00
CA VAL A 504 -0.06 22.33 -25.04
C VAL A 504 -1.47 22.32 -25.61
N LYS A 505 -2.49 22.56 -24.78
CA LYS A 505 -3.89 22.36 -25.18
C LYS A 505 -4.25 23.31 -26.30
N ASN A 506 -3.90 24.58 -26.10
CA ASN A 506 -4.04 25.63 -27.08
C ASN A 506 -2.75 26.45 -27.11
N ARG A 507 -2.09 26.47 -28.26
CA ARG A 507 -1.04 27.43 -28.57
C ARG A 507 -1.59 28.45 -29.55
N ASN A 508 -1.62 29.71 -29.16
CA ASN A 508 -2.13 30.81 -29.96
C ASN A 508 -0.95 31.60 -30.53
N ILE A 509 -0.75 31.51 -31.85
CA ILE A 509 0.27 32.23 -32.61
C ILE A 509 -0.42 33.33 -33.39
N SER A 510 -0.13 34.57 -33.04
CA SER A 510 -0.69 35.75 -33.71
C SER A 510 0.43 36.61 -34.26
N ILE A 511 0.29 37.06 -35.51
CA ILE A 511 1.18 38.05 -36.15
C ILE A 511 0.37 39.24 -36.66
N TRP A 512 0.86 40.45 -36.40
CA TRP A 512 0.21 41.71 -36.79
C TRP A 512 1.23 42.83 -37.05
N GLY A 513 0.77 44.07 -37.23
CA GLY A 513 1.62 45.23 -37.50
C GLY A 513 1.74 45.55 -38.98
N THR A 514 2.85 46.16 -39.38
CA THR A 514 3.13 46.57 -40.77
C THR A 514 4.44 45.93 -41.26
N THR A 515 4.72 46.00 -42.56
CA THR A 515 5.96 45.46 -43.18
C THR A 515 7.25 46.00 -42.56
N LEU A 516 7.25 47.19 -41.95
CA LEU A 516 8.43 47.75 -41.29
C LEU A 516 8.52 47.38 -39.81
N TYR A 517 7.38 47.11 -39.18
CA TYR A 517 7.27 46.81 -37.75
C TYR A 517 6.32 45.63 -37.52
N PRO A 518 6.69 44.42 -37.96
CA PRO A 518 5.90 43.23 -37.66
C PRO A 518 5.97 42.94 -36.16
N LYS A 519 4.84 42.51 -35.60
CA LYS A 519 4.71 42.10 -34.19
C LYS A 519 4.17 40.68 -34.14
N TYR A 520 4.48 39.96 -33.08
CA TYR A 520 3.93 38.64 -32.85
C TYR A 520 3.67 38.36 -31.37
N SER A 521 2.86 37.34 -31.12
CA SER A 521 2.76 36.69 -29.81
C SER A 521 2.62 35.19 -29.95
N ASN A 522 3.32 34.45 -29.09
CA ASN A 522 3.14 33.02 -28.87
C ASN A 522 2.62 32.82 -27.44
N LYS A 523 1.31 32.59 -27.30
CA LYS A 523 0.65 32.41 -26.00
C LYS A 523 0.16 30.99 -25.84
N VAL A 524 0.18 30.49 -24.62
CA VAL A 524 -0.41 29.19 -24.27
C VAL A 524 -1.55 29.44 -23.28
N ASP A 525 -2.70 28.84 -23.54
CA ASP A 525 -3.68 28.65 -22.46
C ASP A 525 -3.14 27.52 -21.60
N ASN A 526 -3.20 27.64 -20.26
CA ASN A 526 -2.58 26.80 -19.23
C ASN A 526 -1.88 25.50 -19.71
N PRO A 527 -0.63 25.24 -19.30
CA PRO A 527 0.07 24.01 -19.70
C PRO A 527 -0.81 22.78 -19.43
N ILE A 528 -0.84 21.85 -20.39
CA ILE A 528 -1.45 20.53 -20.20
C ILE A 528 -0.70 19.88 -19.04
N GLU A 529 -1.43 19.49 -17.97
CA GLU A 529 -0.94 18.60 -16.92
C GLU A 529 -0.72 17.20 -17.47
#